data_AF-A0A2T0FK17-F1
#
_entry.id   AF-A0A2T0FK17-F1
#
_cell.length_a   1.000
_cell.length_b   1.000
_cell.length_c   1.000
_cell.angle_alpha   90.00
_cell.angle_beta   90.00
_cell.angle_gamma   90.00
#
_symmetry.space_group_name_H-M   'P 1'
#
loop_
_entity.id
_entity.type
_entity.pdbx_description
1 polymer ?
#
loop_
_entity_poly.entity_id
_entity_poly.type
_entity_poly.pdbx_seq_one_letter_code
_entity_poly.pdbx_strand_id
1 'polypeptide(L)'
;MPPETRRRKKANLFTNDLKSLLYAYGDVPNPYPETISVLEDILQEYITAICFEAHRVARAGSRQKLKVEDFKFALRHDAIKLGRVEELLAMQKEINEARKTFDNSEGKSLSKVYDEKEDAAAAAPAEEGDAKTPQNPEKSPAGGS
;
A
#
# COMPACT_ATOMS: atom_id res chain seq x y z
N MET A 1 -14.54 32.68 -26.15
CA MET A 1 -13.86 32.24 -24.92
C MET A 1 -13.75 30.72 -24.97
N PRO A 2 -12.54 30.14 -25.03
CA PRO A 2 -12.39 28.69 -24.89
C PRO A 2 -12.75 28.27 -23.45
N PRO A 3 -13.34 27.09 -23.24
CA PRO A 3 -13.71 26.63 -21.90
C PRO A 3 -12.44 26.40 -21.06
N GLU A 4 -12.37 27.04 -19.89
CA GLU A 4 -11.31 26.77 -18.92
C GLU A 4 -11.39 25.31 -18.49
N THR A 5 -10.37 24.52 -18.88
CA THR A 5 -10.19 23.18 -18.36
C THR A 5 -10.00 23.31 -16.85
N ARG A 6 -11.01 22.90 -16.08
CA ARG A 6 -10.97 22.84 -14.62
C ARG A 6 -9.69 22.11 -14.21
N ARG A 7 -8.67 22.84 -13.75
CA ARG A 7 -7.43 22.23 -13.23
C ARG A 7 -7.87 21.30 -12.11
N ARG A 8 -7.79 19.99 -12.35
CA ARG A 8 -8.00 19.01 -11.27
C ARG A 8 -6.98 19.37 -10.19
N LYS A 9 -7.46 19.55 -8.95
CA LYS A 9 -6.56 19.68 -7.81
C LYS A 9 -5.59 18.50 -7.88
N LYS A 10 -4.28 18.77 -7.78
CA LYS A 10 -3.27 17.71 -7.64
C LYS A 10 -3.72 16.87 -6.45
N ALA A 11 -4.02 15.60 -6.72
CA ALA A 11 -4.30 14.66 -5.67
C ALA A 11 -2.95 14.31 -5.06
N ASN A 12 -2.78 14.59 -3.77
CA ASN A 12 -1.63 14.19 -2.98
C ASN A 12 -1.77 12.68 -2.71
N LEU A 13 -1.47 11.87 -3.72
CA LEU A 13 -1.70 10.43 -3.74
C LEU A 13 -0.64 9.69 -2.94
N PHE A 14 0.60 10.18 -2.98
CA PHE A 14 1.76 9.45 -2.46
C PHE A 14 2.39 10.10 -1.22
N THR A 15 1.77 11.13 -0.65
CA THR A 15 2.37 11.90 0.44
C THR A 15 2.79 11.05 1.65
N ASN A 16 1.97 10.09 2.09
CA ASN A 16 2.32 9.23 3.22
C ASN A 16 3.41 8.23 2.86
N ASP A 17 3.32 7.62 1.67
CA ASP A 17 4.30 6.65 1.19
C ASP A 17 5.67 7.30 0.99
N LEU A 18 5.71 8.52 0.45
CA LEU A 18 6.94 9.30 0.25
C LEU A 18 7.59 9.66 1.59
N LYS A 19 6.82 9.98 2.64
CA LYS A 19 7.38 10.21 3.98
C LYS A 19 8.06 8.94 4.52
N SER A 20 7.36 7.81 4.45
CA SER A 20 7.91 6.52 4.90
C SER A 20 9.13 6.12 4.07
N LEU A 21 9.10 6.37 2.75
CA LEU A 21 10.21 6.11 1.85
C LEU A 21 11.43 6.95 2.23
N LEU A 22 11.27 8.27 2.37
CA LEU A 22 12.36 9.16 2.75
C LEU A 22 13.01 8.74 4.07
N TYR A 23 12.19 8.43 5.08
CA TYR A 23 12.68 7.94 6.36
C TYR A 23 13.46 6.62 6.23
N ALA A 24 12.98 5.67 5.42
CA ALA A 24 13.68 4.41 5.16
C ALA A 24 15.03 4.61 4.46
N TYR A 25 15.18 5.69 3.69
CA TYR A 25 16.44 6.09 3.06
C TYR A 25 17.34 6.97 3.96
N GLY A 26 16.93 7.20 5.22
CA GLY A 26 17.71 7.90 6.23
C GLY A 26 17.40 9.40 6.39
N ASP A 27 16.31 9.89 5.82
CA ASP A 27 15.81 11.25 6.06
C ASP A 27 15.11 11.37 7.43
N VAL A 28 14.67 12.58 7.78
CA VAL A 28 13.94 12.86 9.03
C VAL A 28 12.54 12.23 9.04
N PRO A 29 11.97 11.89 10.22
CA PRO A 29 10.63 11.30 10.32
C PRO A 29 9.50 12.16 9.76
N ASN A 30 9.67 13.48 9.79
CA ASN A 30 8.70 14.43 9.23
C ASN A 30 9.41 15.42 8.30
N PRO A 31 9.62 15.04 7.02
CA PRO A 31 10.22 15.90 6.01
C PRO A 31 9.37 17.14 5.71
N TYR A 32 9.99 18.17 5.14
CA TYR A 32 9.29 19.37 4.72
C TYR A 32 8.21 19.06 3.67
N PRO A 33 7.01 19.67 3.76
CA PRO A 33 5.94 19.48 2.77
C PRO A 33 6.37 19.79 1.33
N GLU A 34 7.26 20.77 1.17
CA GLU A 34 7.81 21.19 -0.12
C GLU A 34 8.65 20.08 -0.75
N THR A 35 9.51 19.41 0.03
CA THR A 35 10.31 18.26 -0.43
C THR A 35 9.42 17.13 -0.93
N ILE A 36 8.36 16.82 -0.18
CA ILE A 36 7.42 15.77 -0.55
C ILE A 36 6.67 16.15 -1.83
N SER A 37 6.22 17.41 -1.94
CA SER A 37 5.52 17.90 -3.13
C SER A 37 6.40 17.84 -4.39
N VAL A 38 7.69 18.17 -4.27
CA VAL A 38 8.63 18.10 -5.41
C VAL A 38 8.89 16.65 -5.79
N LEU A 39 9.09 15.77 -4.82
CA LEU A 39 9.29 14.34 -5.09
C LEU A 39 8.05 13.70 -5.71
N GLU A 40 6.86 14.10 -5.29
CA GLU A 40 5.61 13.62 -5.87
C GLU A 40 5.48 14.04 -7.34
N ASP A 41 5.90 15.27 -7.68
CA ASP A 41 5.93 15.74 -9.06
C ASP A 41 6.92 14.94 -9.93
N ILE A 42 8.13 14.72 -9.43
CA ILE A 42 9.16 13.92 -10.12
C ILE A 42 8.69 12.47 -10.31
N LEU A 43 8.07 11.89 -9.28
CA LEU A 43 7.54 10.53 -9.33
C LEU A 43 6.43 10.41 -10.37
N GLN A 44 5.49 11.36 -10.40
CA GLN A 44 4.40 11.35 -11.36
C GLN A 44 4.92 11.49 -12.80
N GLU A 45 5.89 12.37 -13.02
CA GLU A 45 6.54 12.53 -14.32
C GLU A 45 7.23 11.24 -14.76
N TYR A 46 7.98 10.59 -13.86
CA TYR A 46 8.67 9.34 -14.14
C TYR A 46 7.71 8.20 -14.51
N ILE A 47 6.63 8.00 -13.74
CA ILE A 47 5.62 6.96 -14.02
C ILE A 47 4.99 7.23 -15.40
N THR A 48 4.63 8.49 -15.66
CA THR A 48 4.02 8.89 -16.91
C THR A 48 4.95 8.63 -18.10
N ALA A 49 6.24 8.97 -17.97
CA ALA A 49 7.25 8.73 -19.00
C ALA A 49 7.41 7.23 -19.33
N ILE A 50 7.47 6.37 -18.31
CA ILE A 50 7.56 4.92 -18.53
C ILE A 50 6.30 4.38 -19.20
N CYS A 51 5.11 4.84 -18.78
CA CYS A 51 3.86 4.43 -19.41
C CYS A 51 3.82 4.82 -20.90
N PHE A 52 4.34 6.00 -21.27
CA PHE A 52 4.45 6.40 -22.66
C PHE A 52 5.42 5.51 -23.45
N GLU A 53 6.58 5.17 -22.89
CA GLU A 53 7.53 4.26 -23.55
C GLU A 53 6.94 2.85 -23.72
N ALA A 54 6.31 2.30 -22.68
CA ALA A 54 5.63 1.00 -22.78
C ALA A 54 4.50 1.04 -23.82
N HIS A 55 3.74 2.14 -23.89
CA HIS A 55 2.68 2.32 -24.89
C HIS A 55 3.24 2.42 -26.31
N ARG A 56 4.39 3.07 -26.50
CA ARG A 56 5.08 3.12 -27.79
C ARG A 56 5.47 1.73 -28.27
N VAL A 57 5.96 0.88 -27.36
CA VAL A 57 6.29 -0.53 -27.65
C VAL A 57 5.04 -1.33 -28.01
N ALA A 58 3.96 -1.20 -27.23
CA ALA A 58 2.71 -1.87 -27.53
C ALA A 58 2.14 -1.47 -28.89
N ARG A 59 2.20 -0.17 -29.23
CA ARG A 59 1.79 0.36 -30.53
C ARG A 59 2.63 -0.14 -31.69
N ALA A 60 3.95 -0.29 -31.52
CA ALA A 60 4.80 -0.91 -32.54
C ALA A 60 4.35 -2.35 -32.85
N GLY A 61 3.81 -3.06 -31.85
CA GLY A 61 3.15 -4.37 -32.01
C GLY A 61 1.68 -4.30 -32.41
N SER A 62 1.16 -3.16 -32.89
CA SER A 62 -0.26 -2.93 -33.24
C SER A 62 -1.26 -3.23 -32.12
N ARG A 63 -0.84 -3.16 -30.85
CA ARG A 63 -1.70 -3.38 -29.68
C ARG A 63 -2.06 -2.06 -29.02
N GLN A 64 -3.31 -1.95 -28.59
CA GLN A 64 -3.77 -0.85 -27.71
C GLN A 64 -3.65 -1.20 -26.23
N LYS A 65 -3.67 -2.50 -25.88
CA LYS A 65 -3.55 -2.96 -24.50
C LYS A 65 -2.09 -3.21 -24.13
N LEU A 66 -1.66 -2.61 -23.02
CA LEU A 66 -0.36 -2.84 -22.42
C LEU A 66 -0.28 -4.22 -21.78
N LYS A 67 0.88 -4.85 -21.92
CA LYS A 67 1.28 -6.10 -21.26
C LYS A 67 2.53 -5.85 -20.42
N VAL A 68 2.82 -6.76 -19.50
CA VAL A 68 4.04 -6.72 -18.67
C VAL A 68 5.31 -6.69 -19.53
N GLU A 69 5.31 -7.42 -20.65
CA GLU A 69 6.43 -7.43 -21.61
C GLU A 69 6.74 -6.04 -22.20
N ASP A 70 5.74 -5.16 -22.33
CA ASP A 70 5.95 -3.80 -22.82
C ASP A 70 6.77 -2.97 -21.83
N PHE A 71 6.53 -3.16 -20.53
CA PHE A 71 7.30 -2.52 -19.47
C PHE A 71 8.72 -3.11 -19.36
N LYS A 72 8.86 -4.44 -19.50
CA LYS A 72 10.19 -5.08 -19.56
C LYS A 72 11.03 -4.50 -20.70
N PHE A 73 10.44 -4.34 -21.88
CA PHE A 73 11.13 -3.75 -23.01
C PHE A 73 11.42 -2.25 -22.82
N ALA A 74 10.51 -1.48 -22.21
CA ALA A 74 10.75 -0.08 -21.90
C ALA A 74 11.96 0.09 -20.95
N LEU A 75 12.12 -0.82 -19.98
CA LEU A 75 13.20 -0.82 -18.99
C LEU A 75 14.50 -1.50 -19.45
N ARG A 76 14.60 -1.97 -20.70
CA ARG A 76 15.73 -2.79 -21.19
C ARG A 76 17.13 -2.17 -21.06
N HIS A 77 17.21 -0.85 -20.92
CA HIS A 77 18.50 -0.16 -20.76
C HIS A 77 18.92 0.02 -19.29
N ASP A 78 18.04 -0.31 -18.34
CA ASP A 78 18.32 -0.24 -16.92
C ASP A 78 18.28 -1.66 -16.33
N ALA A 79 19.45 -2.30 -16.29
CA ALA A 79 19.58 -3.68 -15.84
C ALA A 79 19.13 -3.88 -14.39
N ILE A 80 19.30 -2.87 -13.53
CA ILE A 80 18.92 -2.96 -12.12
C ILE A 80 17.40 -2.96 -11.99
N LYS A 81 16.72 -2.02 -12.66
CA LYS A 81 15.26 -1.96 -12.64
C LYS A 81 14.63 -3.16 -13.33
N LEU A 82 15.19 -3.60 -14.45
CA LEU A 82 14.71 -4.79 -15.16
C LEU A 82 14.86 -6.04 -14.29
N GLY A 83 16.03 -6.26 -13.69
CA GLY A 83 16.26 -7.39 -12.80
C GLY A 83 15.30 -7.41 -11.63
N ARG A 84 15.02 -6.23 -11.02
CA ARG A 84 14.04 -6.12 -9.95
C ARG A 84 12.62 -6.48 -10.39
N VAL A 85 12.21 -6.07 -11.59
CA VAL A 85 10.89 -6.44 -12.14
C VAL A 85 10.79 -7.95 -12.34
N GLU A 86 11.82 -8.59 -12.87
CA GLU A 86 11.82 -10.04 -13.09
C GLU A 86 11.77 -10.83 -11.79
N GLU A 87 12.53 -10.40 -10.79
CA GLU A 87 12.54 -10.97 -9.44
C GLU A 87 11.13 -10.90 -8.80
N LEU A 88 10.48 -9.74 -8.85
CA LEU A 88 9.13 -9.54 -8.30
C LEU A 88 8.08 -10.41 -9.01
N LEU A 89 8.19 -10.57 -10.33
CA LEU A 89 7.28 -11.44 -11.08
C LEU A 89 7.49 -12.92 -10.75
N ALA A 90 8.74 -13.34 -10.52
CA ALA A 90 9.05 -14.70 -10.09
C ALA A 90 8.45 -14.99 -8.70
N MET A 91 8.68 -14.12 -7.72
CA MET A 91 8.08 -14.26 -6.38
C MET A 91 6.56 -14.30 -6.42
N GLN A 92 5.93 -13.43 -7.22
CA GLN A 92 4.48 -13.42 -7.37
C GLN A 92 3.95 -14.74 -7.95
N LYS A 93 4.69 -15.35 -8.88
CA LYS A 93 4.36 -16.65 -9.44
C LYS A 93 4.44 -17.74 -8.37
N GLU A 94 5.51 -17.78 -7.58
CA GLU A 94 5.69 -18.73 -6.47
C GLU A 94 4.56 -18.62 -5.43
N ILE A 95 4.22 -17.39 -5.02
CA ILE A 95 3.10 -17.13 -4.09
C ILE A 95 1.78 -17.67 -4.66
N ASN A 96 1.54 -17.45 -5.96
CA ASN A 96 0.32 -17.90 -6.61
C ASN A 96 0.26 -19.43 -6.75
N GLU A 97 1.39 -20.10 -6.97
CA GLU A 97 1.48 -21.55 -6.99
C GLU A 97 1.23 -22.16 -5.61
N ALA A 98 1.82 -21.58 -4.56
CA ALA A 98 1.60 -21.99 -3.17
C ALA A 98 0.13 -21.84 -2.75
N ARG A 99 -0.53 -20.75 -3.15
CA ARG A 99 -1.97 -20.54 -2.91
C ARG A 99 -2.83 -21.60 -3.59
N LYS A 100 -2.52 -21.93 -4.84
CA LYS A 100 -3.25 -22.97 -5.60
C LYS A 100 -3.11 -24.34 -4.96
N THR A 101 -1.92 -24.70 -4.45
CA THR A 101 -1.74 -25.99 -3.77
C THR A 101 -2.59 -26.09 -2.51
N PHE A 102 -2.71 -24.99 -1.74
CA PHE A 102 -3.52 -24.96 -0.52
C PHE A 102 -5.03 -25.04 -0.80
N ASP A 103 -5.52 -24.38 -1.85
CA ASP A 103 -6.94 -24.42 -2.24
C ASP A 103 -7.37 -25.80 -2.77
N ASN A 104 -6.45 -26.58 -3.34
CA ASN A 104 -6.70 -27.93 -3.84
C ASN A 104 -6.54 -29.02 -2.75
N SER A 105 -5.76 -28.77 -1.70
CA SER A 105 -5.53 -29.71 -0.59
C SER A 105 -6.43 -29.38 0.60
N GLU A 106 -7.69 -29.81 0.58
CA GLU A 106 -8.66 -29.81 1.72
C GLU A 106 -8.87 -28.48 2.51
N GLY A 107 -8.23 -27.37 2.14
CA GLY A 107 -8.21 -26.10 2.88
C GLY A 107 -9.55 -25.35 2.90
N LYS A 108 -10.49 -25.73 2.04
CA LYS A 108 -11.85 -25.17 2.03
C LYS A 108 -12.61 -25.41 3.33
N SER A 109 -12.30 -26.50 4.05
CA SER A 109 -12.99 -26.84 5.30
C SER A 109 -12.59 -25.93 6.47
N LEU A 110 -11.36 -25.42 6.49
CA LEU A 110 -10.89 -24.55 7.58
C LEU A 110 -11.48 -23.13 7.50
N SER A 111 -11.60 -22.55 6.29
CA SER A 111 -12.14 -21.20 6.13
C SER A 111 -13.56 -21.03 6.69
N LYS A 112 -14.45 -22.02 6.46
CA LYS A 112 -15.81 -22.01 7.01
C LYS A 112 -15.88 -22.10 8.53
N VAL A 113 -14.95 -22.82 9.15
CA VAL A 113 -14.93 -23.01 10.61
C VAL A 113 -14.56 -21.71 11.35
N TYR A 114 -13.83 -20.79 10.70
CA TYR A 114 -13.52 -19.48 11.28
C TYR A 114 -14.70 -18.50 11.17
N ASP A 115 -15.42 -18.50 10.04
CA ASP A 115 -16.65 -17.70 9.88
C ASP A 115 -17.76 -18.16 10.86
N GLU A 116 -17.96 -19.47 11.03
CA GLU A 116 -18.99 -20.01 11.94
C GLU A 116 -18.70 -19.78 13.44
N LYS A 117 -17.43 -19.48 13.80
CA LYS A 117 -17.03 -19.25 15.20
C LYS A 117 -17.24 -17.80 15.66
N GLU A 118 -17.27 -16.83 14.75
CA GLU A 118 -17.59 -15.44 15.08
C GLU A 118 -19.09 -15.24 15.39
N ASP A 119 -19.97 -15.93 14.66
CA ASP A 119 -21.43 -15.84 14.88
C ASP A 119 -21.87 -16.45 16.23
N ALA A 120 -21.15 -17.45 16.76
CA ALA A 120 -21.48 -18.08 18.04
C ALA A 120 -21.09 -17.23 19.27
N ALA A 121 -20.14 -16.29 19.14
CA ALA A 121 -19.68 -15.44 20.25
C ALA A 121 -20.59 -14.22 20.52
N ALA A 122 -21.52 -13.91 19.61
CA ALA A 122 -22.42 -12.76 19.72
C ALA A 122 -23.74 -13.05 20.48
N ALA A 123 -23.96 -14.28 20.97
CA ALA A 123 -25.20 -14.70 21.62
C ALA A 123 -25.00 -15.14 23.09
N ALA A 124 -24.70 -14.19 23.99
CA ALA A 124 -24.84 -14.38 25.43
C ALA A 124 -25.58 -13.16 26.04
N PRO A 125 -26.66 -13.34 26.83
CA PRO A 125 -27.46 -12.23 27.33
C PRO A 125 -26.81 -11.53 28.54
N ALA A 126 -27.05 -10.23 28.63
CA ALA A 126 -26.63 -9.37 29.74
C ALA A 126 -27.42 -9.67 31.02
N GLU A 127 -26.72 -9.70 32.17
CA GLU A 127 -27.29 -9.65 33.52
C GLU A 127 -26.59 -8.54 34.30
N GLU A 128 -27.40 -7.73 34.97
CA GLU A 128 -27.09 -6.48 35.67
C GLU A 128 -26.80 -6.77 37.16
N GLY A 129 -25.76 -6.17 37.75
CA GLY A 129 -25.43 -6.43 39.16
C GLY A 129 -24.44 -5.44 39.78
N ASP A 130 -24.91 -4.77 40.82
CA ASP A 130 -24.38 -3.64 41.61
C ASP A 130 -23.01 -3.85 42.31
N ALA A 131 -22.32 -2.72 42.58
CA ALA A 131 -21.55 -2.38 43.80
C ALA A 131 -20.04 -2.00 43.67
N LYS A 132 -19.82 -0.70 43.92
CA LYS A 132 -18.83 -0.09 44.86
C LYS A 132 -17.33 0.00 44.51
N THR A 133 -16.90 1.24 44.30
CA THR A 133 -15.50 1.73 44.32
C THR A 133 -14.85 1.59 45.71
N PRO A 134 -13.51 1.44 45.79
CA PRO A 134 -12.76 2.44 46.56
C PRO A 134 -11.49 2.94 45.87
N GLN A 135 -11.23 4.21 46.13
CA GLN A 135 -10.05 5.01 45.80
C GLN A 135 -8.76 4.47 46.44
N ASN A 136 -7.63 4.67 45.77
CA ASN A 136 -6.30 4.73 46.40
C ASN A 136 -5.65 6.09 46.07
N PRO A 137 -5.21 6.91 47.05
CA PRO A 137 -4.50 8.16 46.78
C PRO A 137 -3.01 8.02 47.08
N GLU A 138 -2.15 8.19 46.07
CA GLU A 138 -0.75 8.55 46.29
C GLU A 138 -0.38 9.70 45.35
N LYS A 139 -0.11 10.88 45.94
CA LYS A 139 0.58 11.98 45.28
C LYS A 139 1.65 12.51 46.23
N SER A 140 2.90 12.42 45.80
CA SER A 140 4.10 12.89 46.49
C SER A 140 4.11 14.43 46.70
N PRO A 141 4.93 14.93 47.64
CA PRO A 141 4.88 16.32 48.10
C PRO A 141 5.85 17.22 47.32
N ALA A 142 5.46 18.48 47.11
CA ALA A 142 6.42 19.55 46.81
C ALA A 142 5.84 20.93 47.17
N GLY A 143 6.50 21.58 48.14
CA GLY A 143 6.80 23.01 48.08
C GLY A 143 5.86 23.97 48.80
N GLY A 144 6.42 24.67 49.79
CA GLY A 144 6.12 26.09 49.99
C GLY A 144 5.94 26.55 51.44
N SER A 145 7.05 26.84 52.12
CA SER A 145 7.35 28.16 52.74
C SER A 145 8.74 28.13 53.37
#